data_AF-A0A3R7L9X1-F1
#
_entry.id   AF-A0A3R7L9X1-F1
#
_cell.length_a   1.000
_cell.length_b   1.000
_cell.length_c   1.000
_cell.angle_alpha   90.00
_cell.angle_beta   90.00
_cell.angle_gamma   90.00
#
_symmetry.space_group_name_H-M   'P 1'
#
loop_
_entity.id
_entity.type
_entity.pdbx_description
1 polymer ?
#
loop_
_entity_poly.entity_id
_entity_poly.type
_entity_poly.pdbx_seq_one_letter_code
_entity_poly.pdbx_strand_id
1 'polypeptide(L)'
;MLRRGAALLLKARPKTVGVEPGSRRMLDAAVVAKAKDIFAVPEFPGKRVLHNWRFFIRAGKAATGPPVGQEFSKLGLKAMDFAKAFNDRTKPHFKDDVELLVRIQVFFDKSYLYAIEPPPTAWFILRALRKKRRETGPVALRGHYCALMTLEMAYEIALMKPRSWGRPEYPLIETRVRRVVGQARRMGVCFIGVDTPQSSPVKGMTERQYAEESEKYRAVHMRQYVALRQQELEEAPLIERLHRPNFAPLTEAQLEEGLRDPGLFHALWQASHPKSAYHKDLRQREMARRYLNARGWVKDMTPEEMQLVFMNHRLPEVERGRQLDEGRMEGQVYWTRDGAQ
;
A
#
# COMPACT_ATOMS: atom_id res chain seq x y z
N MET A 1 -47.83 39.70 -1.52
CA MET A 1 -47.39 39.47 -0.13
C MET A 1 -47.22 37.98 0.22
N LEU A 2 -46.52 37.17 -0.59
CA LEU A 2 -46.14 35.80 -0.19
C LEU A 2 -44.76 35.44 -0.78
N ARG A 3 -43.72 36.07 -0.24
CA ARG A 3 -42.30 35.68 -0.41
C ARG A 3 -41.66 35.47 0.97
N ARG A 4 -42.17 34.50 1.74
CA ARG A 4 -41.52 34.00 2.96
C ARG A 4 -41.92 32.54 3.17
N GLY A 5 -41.26 31.62 2.46
CA GLY A 5 -41.58 30.20 2.57
C GLY A 5 -40.53 29.19 2.10
N ALA A 6 -39.32 29.63 1.70
CA ALA A 6 -38.31 28.70 1.15
C ALA A 6 -36.89 28.87 1.71
N ALA A 7 -36.66 29.79 2.64
CA ALA A 7 -35.29 30.16 3.07
C ALA A 7 -34.82 29.53 4.40
N LEU A 8 -35.62 28.67 5.04
CA LEU A 8 -35.37 28.22 6.43
C LEU A 8 -35.05 26.72 6.60
N LEU A 9 -34.78 25.97 5.52
CA LEU A 9 -34.44 24.54 5.59
C LEU A 9 -33.10 24.14 4.95
N LEU A 10 -32.14 25.07 4.84
CA LEU A 10 -30.78 24.76 4.34
C LEU A 10 -29.64 25.43 5.15
N LYS A 11 -29.87 25.74 6.42
CA LYS A 11 -28.81 26.19 7.34
C LYS A 11 -28.68 25.24 8.54
N ALA A 12 -28.02 24.11 8.29
CA ALA A 12 -27.19 23.41 9.27
C ALA A 12 -26.23 22.44 8.56
N ARG A 13 -25.00 22.89 8.24
CA ARG A 13 -23.84 22.00 8.38
C ARG A 13 -22.96 22.58 9.47
N PRO A 14 -23.10 22.12 10.72
CA PRO A 14 -21.90 22.06 11.54
C PRO A 14 -21.84 20.77 12.35
N LYS A 15 -20.92 19.89 11.93
CA LYS A 15 -19.70 19.62 12.68
C LYS A 15 -18.67 19.14 11.67
N THR A 16 -17.73 20.01 11.30
CA THR A 16 -16.50 19.60 10.61
C THR A 16 -15.65 18.87 11.64
N VAL A 17 -15.63 17.55 11.57
CA VAL A 17 -14.85 16.71 12.49
C VAL A 17 -13.43 16.60 11.95
N GLY A 18 -12.44 17.07 12.73
CA GLY A 18 -11.02 16.99 12.38
C GLY A 18 -10.62 17.91 11.23
N VAL A 19 -10.53 19.22 11.49
CA VAL A 19 -10.13 20.25 10.50
C VAL A 19 -8.61 20.24 10.22
N GLU A 20 -7.86 19.44 10.96
CA GLU A 20 -6.41 19.35 10.79
C GLU A 20 -6.03 18.59 9.51
N PRO A 21 -5.07 19.10 8.70
CA PRO A 21 -4.65 18.47 7.46
C PRO A 21 -4.17 17.03 7.67
N GLY A 22 -4.93 16.06 7.14
CA GLY A 22 -4.49 14.66 7.09
C GLY A 22 -4.55 13.93 8.43
N SER A 23 -5.30 14.46 9.40
CA SER A 23 -5.51 13.85 10.73
C SER A 23 -6.32 12.54 10.67
N ARG A 24 -7.27 12.42 9.74
CA ARG A 24 -8.15 11.25 9.57
C ARG A 24 -7.50 10.11 8.77
N ARG A 25 -6.33 9.64 9.20
CA ARG A 25 -5.59 8.53 8.55
C ARG A 25 -5.94 7.14 9.12
N MET A 26 -6.58 7.10 10.28
CA MET A 26 -6.90 5.87 11.00
C MET A 26 -8.39 5.81 11.33
N LEU A 27 -8.89 4.60 11.53
CA LEU A 27 -10.23 4.36 12.04
C LEU A 27 -10.28 4.66 13.54
N ASP A 28 -11.49 4.87 14.06
CA ASP A 28 -11.72 5.02 15.49
C ASP A 28 -11.09 3.88 16.30
N ALA A 29 -10.46 4.20 17.42
CA ALA A 29 -9.69 3.25 18.23
C ALA A 29 -10.53 2.02 18.64
N ALA A 30 -11.82 2.21 18.95
CA ALA A 30 -12.74 1.12 19.30
C ALA A 30 -12.99 0.15 18.12
N VAL A 31 -13.04 0.66 16.89
CA VAL A 31 -13.19 -0.17 15.68
C VAL A 31 -11.90 -0.94 15.41
N VAL A 32 -10.75 -0.28 15.55
CA VAL A 32 -9.44 -0.91 15.37
C VAL A 32 -9.22 -2.03 16.37
N ALA A 33 -9.53 -1.82 17.65
CA ALA A 33 -9.38 -2.84 18.69
C ALA A 33 -10.22 -4.10 18.39
N LYS A 34 -11.49 -3.91 18.04
CA LYS A 34 -12.38 -5.01 17.64
C LYS A 34 -11.89 -5.73 16.38
N ALA A 35 -11.43 -4.96 15.39
CA ALA A 35 -10.91 -5.52 14.16
C ALA A 35 -9.61 -6.31 14.39
N LYS A 36 -8.72 -5.85 15.28
CA LYS A 36 -7.49 -6.55 15.67
C LYS A 36 -7.80 -7.92 16.29
N ASP A 37 -8.80 -7.99 17.16
CA ASP A 37 -9.20 -9.24 17.81
C ASP A 37 -9.84 -10.23 16.82
N ILE A 38 -10.80 -9.77 16.02
CA ILE A 38 -11.57 -10.65 15.12
C ILE A 38 -10.74 -11.09 13.90
N PHE A 39 -9.97 -10.17 13.31
CA PHE A 39 -9.14 -10.42 12.13
C PHE A 39 -7.68 -10.72 12.49
N ALA A 40 -7.43 -11.17 13.73
CA ALA A 40 -6.11 -11.62 14.15
C ALA A 40 -5.65 -12.78 13.26
N VAL A 41 -4.40 -12.70 12.80
CA VAL A 41 -3.75 -13.77 12.05
C VAL A 41 -3.13 -14.73 13.06
N PRO A 42 -3.50 -16.02 13.06
CA PRO A 42 -2.86 -17.00 13.93
C PRO A 42 -1.39 -17.20 13.55
N GLU A 43 -0.57 -17.57 14.52
CA GLU A 43 0.84 -17.90 14.26
C GLU A 43 0.94 -19.13 13.36
N PHE A 44 1.79 -19.04 12.34
CA PHE A 44 1.97 -20.13 11.40
C PHE A 44 2.91 -21.19 11.98
N PRO A 45 2.52 -22.47 12.02
CA PRO A 45 3.31 -23.53 12.66
C PRO A 45 4.53 -23.99 11.84
N GLY A 46 4.83 -23.34 10.71
CA GLY A 46 5.95 -23.69 9.82
C GLY A 46 5.82 -25.06 9.12
N LYS A 47 4.67 -25.72 9.23
CA LYS A 47 4.41 -27.05 8.65
C LYS A 47 4.18 -26.97 7.13
N ARG A 48 4.46 -28.07 6.42
CA ARG A 48 4.15 -28.20 5.00
C ARG A 48 2.64 -28.07 4.76
N VAL A 49 2.27 -27.10 3.93
CA VAL A 49 0.88 -26.82 3.55
C VAL A 49 0.48 -27.75 2.41
N LEU A 50 -0.66 -28.43 2.54
CA LEU A 50 -1.26 -29.22 1.47
C LEU A 50 -2.26 -28.40 0.64
N HIS A 51 -3.17 -27.67 1.31
CA HIS A 51 -4.23 -26.93 0.64
C HIS A 51 -4.35 -25.50 1.19
N ASN A 52 -4.60 -24.56 0.28
CA ASN A 52 -4.93 -23.18 0.60
C ASN A 52 -6.31 -22.85 0.02
N TRP A 53 -7.31 -22.73 0.88
CA TRP A 53 -8.68 -22.43 0.48
C TRP A 53 -9.06 -20.99 0.83
N ARG A 54 -9.97 -20.45 0.01
CA ARG A 54 -10.61 -19.16 0.25
C ARG A 54 -12.12 -19.29 0.04
N PHE A 55 -12.89 -18.91 1.05
CA PHE A 55 -14.34 -18.97 1.01
C PHE A 55 -14.94 -17.61 1.37
N PHE A 56 -16.10 -17.32 0.80
CA PHE A 56 -16.92 -16.22 1.25
C PHE A 56 -18.03 -16.76 2.14
N ILE A 57 -18.04 -16.35 3.41
CA ILE A 57 -18.97 -16.85 4.42
C ILE A 57 -19.64 -15.66 5.10
N ARG A 58 -20.97 -15.71 5.20
CA ARG A 58 -21.73 -14.68 5.92
C ARG A 58 -21.48 -14.80 7.41
N ALA A 59 -21.24 -13.67 8.08
CA ALA A 59 -20.99 -13.63 9.51
C ALA A 59 -22.13 -14.30 10.30
N GLY A 60 -21.77 -15.14 11.29
CA GLY A 60 -22.72 -15.86 12.15
C GLY A 60 -23.59 -16.93 11.47
N LYS A 61 -23.38 -17.20 10.18
CA LYS A 61 -24.18 -18.14 9.36
C LYS A 61 -23.32 -19.14 8.58
N ALA A 62 -22.21 -19.61 9.15
CA ALA A 62 -21.48 -20.73 8.58
C ALA A 62 -22.32 -22.01 8.66
N ALA A 63 -22.49 -22.65 7.51
CA ALA A 63 -23.19 -23.93 7.36
C ALA A 63 -22.19 -25.02 6.93
N THR A 64 -22.44 -26.26 7.35
CA THR A 64 -21.68 -27.45 6.94
C THR A 64 -22.05 -27.96 5.56
N GLY A 65 -22.92 -27.25 4.83
CA GLY A 65 -23.30 -27.57 3.47
C GLY A 65 -22.20 -27.28 2.42
N PRO A 66 -22.49 -27.51 1.13
CA PRO A 66 -21.61 -27.10 0.03
C PRO A 66 -21.39 -25.58 0.05
N PRO A 67 -20.19 -25.02 -0.20
CA PRO A 67 -18.93 -25.63 -0.68
C PRO A 67 -17.96 -26.09 0.44
N VAL A 68 -18.08 -25.54 1.65
CA VAL A 68 -17.10 -25.79 2.72
C VAL A 68 -17.14 -27.26 3.17
N GLY A 69 -18.34 -27.81 3.39
CA GLY A 69 -18.48 -29.22 3.79
C GLY A 69 -17.86 -30.19 2.80
N GLN A 70 -18.02 -29.95 1.49
CA GLN A 70 -17.48 -30.83 0.45
C GLN A 70 -15.95 -30.85 0.47
N GLU A 71 -15.29 -29.70 0.61
CA GLU A 71 -13.82 -29.62 0.66
C GLU A 71 -13.25 -30.26 1.93
N PHE A 72 -13.90 -30.06 3.09
CA PHE A 72 -13.51 -30.71 4.34
C PHE A 72 -13.71 -32.24 4.28
N SER A 73 -14.81 -32.71 3.71
CA SER A 73 -15.09 -34.14 3.55
C SER A 73 -14.06 -34.84 2.64
N LYS A 74 -13.59 -34.19 1.57
CA LYS A 74 -12.53 -34.74 0.70
C LYS A 74 -11.24 -35.07 1.46
N LEU A 75 -10.92 -34.31 2.52
CA LEU A 75 -9.74 -34.53 3.36
C LEU A 75 -10.02 -35.37 4.62
N GLY A 76 -11.27 -35.74 4.86
CA GLY A 76 -11.70 -36.45 6.07
C GLY A 76 -11.70 -35.56 7.32
N LEU A 77 -11.96 -34.25 7.18
CA LEU A 77 -12.00 -33.28 8.27
C LEU A 77 -13.43 -33.00 8.74
N LYS A 78 -13.60 -32.70 10.03
CA LYS A 78 -14.90 -32.33 10.62
C LYS A 78 -15.23 -30.86 10.37
N ALA A 79 -16.13 -30.58 9.43
CA ALA A 79 -16.58 -29.22 9.10
C ALA A 79 -17.42 -28.55 10.20
N MET A 80 -18.06 -29.33 11.09
CA MET A 80 -18.92 -28.81 12.16
C MET A 80 -18.12 -27.98 13.18
N ASP A 81 -16.91 -28.43 13.52
CA ASP A 81 -16.04 -27.75 14.49
C ASP A 81 -15.64 -26.36 13.98
N PHE A 82 -15.30 -26.28 12.68
CA PHE A 82 -15.03 -25.02 12.00
C PHE A 82 -16.26 -24.10 11.99
N ALA A 83 -17.42 -24.62 11.58
CA ALA A 83 -18.64 -23.81 11.48
C ALA A 83 -19.06 -23.22 12.84
N LYS A 84 -18.94 -24.01 13.92
CA LYS A 84 -19.21 -23.55 15.28
C LYS A 84 -18.23 -22.45 15.71
N ALA A 85 -16.92 -22.72 15.61
CA ALA A 85 -15.89 -21.76 15.99
C ALA A 85 -16.00 -20.43 15.20
N PHE A 86 -16.33 -20.50 13.91
CA PHE A 86 -16.55 -19.32 13.08
C PHE A 86 -17.79 -18.53 13.53
N ASN A 87 -18.90 -19.21 13.80
CA ASN A 87 -20.15 -18.55 14.21
C ASN A 87 -20.00 -17.88 15.58
N ASP A 88 -19.37 -18.55 16.55
CA ASP A 88 -19.14 -18.00 17.89
C ASP A 88 -18.27 -16.74 17.83
N ARG A 89 -17.24 -16.72 16.97
CA ARG A 89 -16.36 -15.56 16.78
C ARG A 89 -16.99 -14.40 16.01
N THR A 90 -17.91 -14.67 15.08
CA THR A 90 -18.44 -13.64 14.16
C THR A 90 -19.84 -13.12 14.51
N LYS A 91 -20.70 -13.95 15.10
CA LYS A 91 -22.09 -13.60 15.43
C LYS A 91 -22.24 -12.37 16.35
N PRO A 92 -21.42 -12.15 17.41
CA PRO A 92 -21.65 -11.03 18.33
C PRO A 92 -21.20 -9.66 17.79
N HIS A 93 -20.36 -9.63 16.75
CA HIS A 93 -19.65 -8.41 16.35
C HIS A 93 -20.07 -7.82 15.00
N PHE A 94 -20.69 -8.63 14.14
CA PHE A 94 -21.06 -8.21 12.79
C PHE A 94 -22.57 -8.00 12.65
N LYS A 95 -22.92 -7.03 11.81
CA LYS A 95 -24.30 -6.84 11.35
C LYS A 95 -24.72 -8.03 10.48
N ASP A 96 -26.03 -8.27 10.43
CA ASP A 96 -26.60 -9.27 9.55
C ASP A 96 -26.19 -9.03 8.09
N ASP A 97 -25.87 -10.12 7.38
CA ASP A 97 -25.60 -10.16 5.94
C ASP A 97 -24.28 -9.49 5.48
N VAL A 98 -23.28 -9.45 6.36
CA VAL A 98 -21.89 -9.11 6.00
C VAL A 98 -21.16 -10.38 5.53
N GLU A 99 -20.63 -10.35 4.32
CA GLU A 99 -19.86 -11.43 3.71
C GLU A 99 -18.37 -11.27 4.04
N LEU A 100 -17.83 -12.18 4.83
CA LEU A 100 -16.42 -12.18 5.23
C LEU A 100 -15.62 -13.14 4.34
N LEU A 101 -14.35 -12.82 4.13
CA LEU A 101 -13.44 -13.71 3.44
C LEU A 101 -12.75 -14.59 4.48
N VAL A 102 -12.88 -15.91 4.35
CA VAL A 102 -12.22 -16.87 5.22
C VAL A 102 -11.15 -17.60 4.44
N ARG A 103 -9.91 -17.52 4.91
CA ARG A 103 -8.79 -18.30 4.38
C ARG A 103 -8.55 -19.48 5.30
N ILE A 104 -8.54 -20.67 4.74
CA ILE A 104 -8.29 -21.91 5.48
C ILE A 104 -7.03 -22.53 4.89
N GLN A 105 -6.05 -22.78 5.74
CA GLN A 105 -4.81 -23.44 5.38
C GLN A 105 -4.79 -24.81 6.03
N VAL A 106 -4.66 -25.86 5.22
CA VAL A 106 -4.62 -27.25 5.68
C VAL A 106 -3.21 -27.79 5.50
N PHE A 107 -2.66 -28.36 6.57
CA PHE A 107 -1.29 -28.89 6.63
C PHE A 107 -1.25 -30.40 6.37
N PHE A 108 -0.04 -30.96 6.24
CA PHE A 108 0.18 -32.38 5.94
C PHE A 108 -0.36 -33.35 6.99
N ASP A 109 -0.40 -32.91 8.24
CA ASP A 109 -0.92 -33.66 9.40
C ASP A 109 -2.45 -33.56 9.52
N LYS A 110 -3.13 -33.01 8.51
CA LYS A 110 -4.57 -32.73 8.51
C LYS A 110 -5.01 -31.75 9.60
N SER A 111 -4.08 -31.05 10.25
CA SER A 111 -4.42 -29.87 11.03
C SER A 111 -4.77 -28.70 10.10
N TYR A 112 -5.62 -27.79 10.55
CA TYR A 112 -5.97 -26.60 9.78
C TYR A 112 -5.98 -25.35 10.65
N LEU A 113 -5.62 -24.23 10.03
CA LEU A 113 -5.78 -22.90 10.60
C LEU A 113 -6.69 -22.09 9.69
N TYR A 114 -7.47 -21.18 10.27
CA TYR A 114 -8.27 -20.24 9.50
C TYR A 114 -8.04 -18.81 9.96
N ALA A 115 -8.02 -17.90 9.00
CA ALA A 115 -7.99 -16.46 9.21
C ALA A 115 -9.23 -15.83 8.60
N ILE A 116 -9.81 -14.88 9.33
CA ILE A 116 -10.96 -14.09 8.87
C ILE A 116 -10.42 -12.76 8.36
N GLU A 117 -10.86 -12.36 7.17
CA GLU A 117 -10.55 -11.08 6.54
C GLU A 117 -11.83 -10.27 6.32
N PRO A 118 -11.73 -8.92 6.30
CA PRO A 118 -12.86 -8.07 5.97
C PRO A 118 -13.38 -8.35 4.54
N PRO A 119 -14.64 -7.96 4.25
CA PRO A 119 -15.26 -8.17 2.93
C PRO A 119 -14.38 -7.74 1.76
N PRO A 120 -14.55 -8.33 0.56
CA PRO A 120 -13.81 -7.91 -0.63
C PRO A 120 -14.10 -6.45 -0.97
N THR A 121 -13.15 -5.77 -1.63
CA THR A 121 -13.29 -4.34 -1.97
C THR A 121 -14.52 -4.09 -2.86
N ALA A 122 -14.86 -5.05 -3.73
CA ALA A 122 -16.06 -4.99 -4.55
C ALA A 122 -17.35 -4.92 -3.70
N TRP A 123 -17.41 -5.65 -2.58
CA TRP A 123 -18.54 -5.59 -1.66
C TRP A 123 -18.67 -4.20 -1.03
N PHE A 124 -17.56 -3.60 -0.60
CA PHE A 124 -17.54 -2.24 -0.07
C PHE A 124 -17.97 -1.19 -1.11
N ILE A 125 -17.49 -1.30 -2.35
CA ILE A 125 -17.88 -0.39 -3.44
C ILE A 125 -19.37 -0.48 -3.73
N LEU A 126 -19.93 -1.70 -3.84
CA LEU A 126 -21.35 -1.90 -4.08
C LEU A 126 -22.21 -1.33 -2.94
N ARG A 127 -21.79 -1.52 -1.69
CA ARG A 127 -22.47 -0.94 -0.52
C ARG A 127 -22.39 0.58 -0.49
N ALA A 128 -21.23 1.17 -0.78
CA ALA A 128 -21.05 2.63 -0.82
C ALA A 128 -21.92 3.27 -1.92
N LEU A 129 -22.02 2.63 -3.07
CA LEU A 129 -22.85 3.08 -4.20
C LEU A 129 -24.32 2.68 -4.11
N ARG A 130 -24.71 1.91 -3.08
CA ARG A 130 -26.05 1.33 -2.92
C ARG A 130 -26.53 0.55 -4.16
N LYS A 131 -25.62 -0.16 -4.82
CA LYS A 131 -25.89 -0.99 -6.01
C LYS A 131 -25.93 -2.46 -5.65
N LYS A 132 -26.79 -3.24 -6.32
CA LYS A 132 -26.86 -4.70 -6.17
C LYS A 132 -25.89 -5.41 -7.13
N ARG A 133 -25.71 -6.72 -6.89
CA ARG A 133 -24.93 -7.59 -7.78
C ARG A 133 -25.52 -7.53 -9.19
N ARG A 134 -24.66 -7.46 -10.22
CA ARG A 134 -24.97 -7.31 -11.66
C ARG A 134 -25.39 -5.90 -12.12
N GLU A 135 -25.56 -4.93 -11.23
CA GLU A 135 -25.86 -3.55 -11.66
C GLU A 135 -24.61 -2.81 -12.16
N THR A 136 -23.41 -3.31 -11.85
CA THR A 136 -22.13 -2.76 -12.30
C THR A 136 -21.46 -3.64 -13.35
N GLY A 137 -20.70 -3.05 -14.27
CA GLY A 137 -19.93 -3.76 -15.29
C GLY A 137 -18.91 -2.85 -15.98
N PRO A 138 -17.93 -3.41 -16.70
CA PRO A 138 -16.88 -2.62 -17.34
C PRO A 138 -17.44 -1.71 -18.44
N VAL A 139 -16.92 -0.48 -18.51
CA VAL A 139 -17.40 0.54 -19.46
C VAL A 139 -17.30 0.07 -20.91
N ALA A 140 -16.20 -0.59 -21.28
CA ALA A 140 -16.00 -1.11 -22.64
C ALA A 140 -17.08 -2.13 -23.07
N LEU A 141 -17.69 -2.86 -22.13
CA LEU A 141 -18.74 -3.83 -22.44
C LEU A 141 -20.14 -3.21 -22.43
N ARG A 142 -20.36 -2.17 -21.62
CA ARG A 142 -21.69 -1.54 -21.43
C ARG A 142 -21.90 -0.27 -22.24
N GLY A 143 -20.83 0.40 -22.65
CA GLY A 143 -20.86 1.71 -23.32
C GLY A 143 -21.19 2.90 -22.41
N HIS A 144 -21.39 2.71 -21.10
CA HIS A 144 -21.72 3.79 -20.17
C HIS A 144 -21.15 3.55 -18.76
N TYR A 145 -20.98 4.63 -18.00
CA TYR A 145 -20.58 4.57 -16.60
C TYR A 145 -21.75 4.15 -15.69
N CYS A 146 -21.49 3.30 -14.71
CA CYS A 146 -22.52 2.71 -13.85
C CYS A 146 -22.98 3.65 -12.72
N ALA A 147 -22.05 4.44 -12.18
CA ALA A 147 -22.27 5.37 -11.08
C ALA A 147 -21.11 6.37 -10.99
N LEU A 148 -21.34 7.46 -10.25
CA LEU A 148 -20.33 8.46 -9.92
C LEU A 148 -19.90 8.30 -8.45
N MET A 149 -18.60 8.35 -8.18
CA MET A 149 -18.02 8.21 -6.84
C MET A 149 -16.98 9.29 -6.57
N THR A 150 -16.88 9.74 -5.31
CA THR A 150 -15.81 10.65 -4.87
C THR A 150 -14.60 9.88 -4.36
N LEU A 151 -13.41 10.50 -4.41
CA LEU A 151 -12.21 9.90 -3.83
C LEU A 151 -12.34 9.71 -2.32
N GLU A 152 -13.08 10.57 -1.62
CA GLU A 152 -13.35 10.46 -0.18
C GLU A 152 -13.96 9.10 0.20
N MET A 153 -14.96 8.63 -0.58
CA MET A 153 -15.55 7.30 -0.36
C MET A 153 -14.50 6.19 -0.54
N ALA A 154 -13.58 6.35 -1.49
CA ALA A 154 -12.49 5.39 -1.69
C ALA A 154 -11.47 5.40 -0.53
N TYR A 155 -11.21 6.57 0.10
CA TYR A 155 -10.40 6.67 1.30
C TYR A 155 -11.01 5.89 2.48
N GLU A 156 -12.31 6.06 2.73
CA GLU A 156 -13.02 5.32 3.80
C GLU A 156 -13.01 3.80 3.55
N ILE A 157 -13.16 3.37 2.29
CA ILE A 157 -13.06 1.95 1.93
C ILE A 157 -11.62 1.42 2.14
N ALA A 158 -10.61 2.21 1.81
CA ALA A 158 -9.20 1.83 1.97
C ALA A 158 -8.76 1.73 3.44
N LEU A 159 -9.35 2.56 4.33
CA LEU A 159 -9.13 2.49 5.78
C LEU A 159 -9.51 1.11 6.35
N MET A 160 -10.63 0.54 5.89
CA MET A 160 -11.10 -0.77 6.35
C MET A 160 -10.30 -1.96 5.81
N LYS A 161 -9.30 -1.73 4.95
CA LYS A 161 -8.53 -2.80 4.29
C LYS A 161 -7.01 -2.57 4.41
N PRO A 162 -6.44 -2.58 5.63
CA PRO A 162 -4.99 -2.63 5.79
C PRO A 162 -4.44 -3.99 5.34
N ARG A 163 -3.11 -4.10 5.21
CA ARG A 163 -2.46 -5.39 4.93
C ARG A 163 -2.47 -6.29 6.16
N SER A 164 -2.22 -5.71 7.33
CA SER A 164 -2.28 -6.37 8.63
C SER A 164 -3.02 -5.46 9.60
N TRP A 165 -3.89 -6.05 10.43
CA TRP A 165 -4.58 -5.31 11.48
C TRP A 165 -3.68 -4.96 12.66
N GLY A 166 -2.56 -5.66 12.85
CA GLY A 166 -1.58 -5.35 13.89
C GLY A 166 -0.96 -3.96 13.71
N ARG A 167 -0.66 -3.61 12.45
CA ARG A 167 -0.13 -2.30 12.02
C ARG A 167 -0.99 -1.73 10.88
N PRO A 168 -2.13 -1.09 11.21
CA PRO A 168 -3.07 -0.62 10.20
C PRO A 168 -2.58 0.61 9.41
N GLU A 169 -1.53 1.29 9.86
CA GLU A 169 -0.89 2.36 9.08
C GLU A 169 -0.27 1.83 7.77
N TYR A 170 0.23 0.59 7.77
CA TYR A 170 0.95 0.01 6.64
C TYR A 170 0.11 -0.98 5.79
N PRO A 171 0.19 -0.92 4.45
CA PRO A 171 0.84 0.11 3.64
C PRO A 171 0.10 1.45 3.72
N LEU A 172 0.78 2.54 3.39
CA LEU A 172 0.20 3.89 3.47
C LEU A 172 -1.12 4.02 2.70
N ILE A 173 -2.02 4.85 3.24
CA ILE A 173 -3.39 5.01 2.73
C ILE A 173 -3.41 5.51 1.28
N GLU A 174 -2.50 6.42 0.92
CA GLU A 174 -2.36 6.98 -0.42
C GLU A 174 -2.08 5.88 -1.46
N THR A 175 -1.32 4.84 -1.08
CA THR A 175 -1.07 3.67 -1.93
C THR A 175 -2.28 2.73 -1.99
N ARG A 176 -2.97 2.51 -0.86
CA ARG A 176 -4.17 1.66 -0.80
C ARG A 176 -5.30 2.23 -1.66
N VAL A 177 -5.54 3.53 -1.60
CA VAL A 177 -6.63 4.19 -2.33
C VAL A 177 -6.48 4.02 -3.83
N ARG A 178 -5.26 4.10 -4.39
CA ARG A 178 -5.03 3.84 -5.82
C ARG A 178 -5.51 2.45 -6.25
N ARG A 179 -5.36 1.43 -5.40
CA ARG A 179 -5.86 0.08 -5.68
C ARG A 179 -7.38 0.01 -5.67
N VAL A 180 -8.02 0.68 -4.70
CA VAL A 180 -9.49 0.77 -4.59
C VAL A 180 -10.07 1.50 -5.80
N VAL A 181 -9.51 2.66 -6.15
CA VAL A 181 -9.88 3.46 -7.33
C VAL A 181 -9.73 2.66 -8.61
N GLY A 182 -8.58 1.97 -8.79
CA GLY A 182 -8.37 1.11 -9.95
C GLY A 182 -9.37 -0.04 -10.04
N GLN A 183 -9.77 -0.63 -8.92
CA GLN A 183 -10.81 -1.66 -8.89
C GLN A 183 -12.20 -1.10 -9.22
N ALA A 184 -12.57 0.05 -8.66
CA ALA A 184 -13.83 0.72 -8.96
C ALA A 184 -13.92 1.13 -10.45
N ARG A 185 -12.82 1.62 -11.03
CA ARG A 185 -12.73 1.92 -12.47
C ARG A 185 -12.96 0.67 -13.33
N ARG A 186 -12.38 -0.48 -12.95
CA ARG A 186 -12.65 -1.77 -13.62
C ARG A 186 -14.11 -2.22 -13.51
N MET A 187 -14.82 -1.81 -12.45
CA MET A 187 -16.26 -2.06 -12.27
C MET A 187 -17.15 -1.08 -13.04
N GLY A 188 -16.56 -0.12 -13.77
CA GLY A 188 -17.27 0.90 -14.54
C GLY A 188 -17.81 2.07 -13.72
N VAL A 189 -17.20 2.35 -12.56
CA VAL A 189 -17.52 3.52 -11.74
C VAL A 189 -16.66 4.71 -12.20
N CYS A 190 -17.28 5.87 -12.36
CA CYS A 190 -16.64 7.13 -12.72
C CYS A 190 -16.22 7.90 -11.46
N PHE A 191 -15.02 8.49 -11.47
CA PHE A 191 -14.50 9.30 -10.37
C PHE A 191 -14.51 10.80 -10.65
N ILE A 192 -15.02 11.56 -9.68
CA ILE A 192 -14.94 13.01 -9.68
C ILE A 192 -13.48 13.46 -9.47
N GLY A 193 -12.99 14.37 -10.32
CA GLY A 193 -11.64 14.95 -10.25
C GLY A 193 -10.49 14.10 -10.84
N VAL A 194 -10.78 12.89 -11.32
CA VAL A 194 -9.80 12.05 -12.04
C VAL A 194 -10.28 11.73 -13.45
N ASP A 195 -11.46 11.12 -13.57
CA ASP A 195 -12.07 10.81 -14.87
C ASP A 195 -12.82 12.03 -15.45
N THR A 196 -13.09 13.03 -14.60
CA THR A 196 -13.76 14.28 -14.94
C THR A 196 -12.77 15.44 -14.78
N PRO A 197 -12.83 16.46 -15.65
CA PRO A 197 -11.87 17.58 -15.62
C PRO A 197 -12.04 18.48 -14.38
N GLN A 198 -13.22 18.49 -13.79
CA GLN A 198 -13.56 19.34 -12.66
C GLN A 198 -13.82 18.50 -11.41
N SER A 199 -13.50 19.08 -10.26
CA SER A 199 -13.87 18.52 -8.95
C SER A 199 -15.31 18.92 -8.56
N SER A 200 -15.83 18.34 -7.47
CA SER A 200 -17.18 18.67 -7.02
C SER A 200 -17.26 20.13 -6.57
N PRO A 201 -18.24 20.94 -7.06
CA PRO A 201 -18.30 22.36 -6.73
C PRO A 201 -18.59 22.58 -5.24
N VAL A 202 -17.78 23.42 -4.61
CA VAL A 202 -17.93 23.78 -3.18
C VAL A 202 -18.76 25.05 -3.06
N LYS A 203 -19.89 24.96 -2.35
CA LYS A 203 -20.77 26.10 -2.12
C LYS A 203 -20.08 27.13 -1.22
N GLY A 204 -19.96 28.37 -1.70
CA GLY A 204 -19.43 29.50 -0.93
C GLY A 204 -17.94 29.78 -1.12
N MET A 205 -17.26 29.05 -2.02
CA MET A 205 -15.87 29.30 -2.42
C MET A 205 -15.78 29.51 -3.93
N THR A 206 -14.86 30.36 -4.36
CA THR A 206 -14.54 30.53 -5.79
C THR A 206 -13.58 29.44 -6.27
N GLU A 207 -13.56 29.16 -7.59
CA GLU A 207 -12.66 28.15 -8.16
C GLU A 207 -11.18 28.46 -7.92
N ARG A 208 -10.80 29.75 -7.97
CA ARG A 208 -9.43 30.21 -7.68
C ARG A 208 -9.02 29.92 -6.24
N GLN A 209 -9.89 30.27 -5.28
CA GLN A 209 -9.64 29.99 -3.86
C GLN A 209 -9.51 28.48 -3.61
N TYR A 210 -10.37 27.68 -4.23
CA TYR A 210 -10.29 26.22 -4.12
C TYR A 210 -8.98 25.64 -4.68
N ALA A 211 -8.50 26.16 -5.81
CA ALA A 211 -7.24 25.74 -6.40
C ALA A 211 -6.04 26.09 -5.49
N GLU A 212 -5.97 27.31 -4.98
CA GLU A 212 -4.91 27.75 -4.06
C GLU A 212 -4.89 26.96 -2.76
N GLU A 213 -6.06 26.68 -2.16
CA GLU A 213 -6.15 25.82 -0.98
C GLU A 213 -5.71 24.39 -1.29
N SER A 214 -6.13 23.84 -2.43
CA SER A 214 -5.77 22.49 -2.86
C SER A 214 -4.25 22.33 -3.03
N GLU A 215 -3.57 23.33 -3.59
CA GLU A 215 -2.10 23.34 -3.72
C GLU A 215 -1.40 23.37 -2.35
N LYS A 216 -1.87 24.22 -1.44
CA LYS A 216 -1.35 24.29 -0.06
C LYS A 216 -1.52 22.95 0.66
N TYR A 217 -2.71 22.36 0.64
CA TYR A 217 -2.97 21.06 1.28
C TYR A 217 -2.16 19.93 0.62
N ARG A 218 -2.02 19.94 -0.71
CA ARG A 218 -1.20 18.95 -1.43
C ARG A 218 0.26 19.00 -1.00
N ALA A 219 0.84 20.18 -0.83
CA ALA A 219 2.20 20.34 -0.36
C ALA A 219 2.38 19.81 1.08
N VAL A 220 1.44 20.13 1.98
CA VAL A 220 1.44 19.61 3.36
C VAL A 220 1.33 18.09 3.38
N HIS A 221 0.41 17.50 2.61
CA HIS A 221 0.25 16.05 2.53
C HIS A 221 1.47 15.33 1.93
N MET A 222 2.18 15.95 0.97
CA MET A 222 3.44 15.37 0.47
C MET A 222 4.52 15.36 1.53
N ARG A 223 4.66 16.43 2.33
CA ARG A 223 5.60 16.45 3.45
C ARG A 223 5.28 15.35 4.47
N GLN A 224 4.01 15.19 4.84
CA GLN A 224 3.55 14.12 5.74
C GLN A 224 3.82 12.72 5.17
N TYR A 225 3.50 12.51 3.90
CA TYR A 225 3.72 11.23 3.22
C TYR A 225 5.20 10.85 3.18
N VAL A 226 6.10 11.80 2.84
CA VAL A 226 7.54 11.57 2.82
C VAL A 226 8.06 11.20 4.21
N ALA A 227 7.59 11.89 5.26
CA ALA A 227 7.97 11.58 6.65
C ALA A 227 7.51 10.16 7.07
N LEU A 228 6.28 9.77 6.75
CA LEU A 228 5.77 8.43 7.07
C LEU A 228 6.49 7.32 6.29
N ARG A 229 6.84 7.56 5.02
CA ARG A 229 7.65 6.63 4.23
C ARG A 229 9.06 6.49 4.79
N GLN A 230 9.63 7.57 5.34
CA GLN A 230 10.91 7.51 6.02
C GLN A 230 10.83 6.63 7.28
N GLN A 231 9.82 6.82 8.13
CA GLN A 231 9.58 5.96 9.30
C GLN A 231 9.38 4.48 8.90
N GLU A 232 8.64 4.22 7.82
CA GLU A 232 8.47 2.86 7.27
C GLU A 232 9.81 2.21 6.89
N LEU A 233 10.70 2.99 6.27
CA LEU A 233 12.04 2.53 5.88
C LEU A 233 12.95 2.34 7.10
N GLU A 234 12.75 3.11 8.15
CA GLU A 234 13.49 2.98 9.39
C GLU A 234 13.19 1.65 10.10
N GLU A 235 11.93 1.22 10.07
CA GLU A 235 11.50 -0.07 10.62
C GLU A 235 11.78 -1.27 9.70
N ALA A 236 12.09 -1.03 8.42
CA ALA A 236 12.38 -2.06 7.44
C ALA A 236 13.74 -2.74 7.71
N PRO A 237 13.96 -3.98 7.21
CA PRO A 237 15.26 -4.64 7.34
C PRO A 237 16.36 -3.80 6.67
N LEU A 238 17.56 -3.82 7.27
CA LEU A 238 18.72 -3.03 6.84
C LEU A 238 19.04 -3.14 5.35
N ILE A 239 18.76 -4.29 4.74
CA ILE A 239 19.01 -4.57 3.32
C ILE A 239 18.29 -3.60 2.37
N GLU A 240 17.18 -3.00 2.79
CA GLU A 240 16.46 -2.03 1.96
C GLU A 240 17.15 -0.67 1.88
N ARG A 241 18.03 -0.36 2.84
CA ARG A 241 18.86 0.86 2.82
C ARG A 241 20.15 0.70 2.02
N LEU A 242 20.53 -0.53 1.69
CA LEU A 242 21.74 -0.80 0.91
C LEU A 242 21.62 -0.26 -0.52
N HIS A 243 22.79 0.03 -1.11
CA HIS A 243 22.89 0.56 -2.46
C HIS A 243 22.34 -0.43 -3.49
N ARG A 244 21.28 -0.01 -4.20
CA ARG A 244 20.70 -0.72 -5.33
C ARG A 244 20.72 0.24 -6.52
N PRO A 245 21.67 0.10 -7.46
CA PRO A 245 21.85 1.07 -8.50
C PRO A 245 20.63 1.13 -9.43
N ASN A 246 20.26 2.33 -9.86
CA ASN A 246 19.22 2.51 -10.86
C ASN A 246 19.76 2.16 -12.25
N PHE A 247 19.19 1.14 -12.90
CA PHE A 247 19.59 0.73 -14.25
C PHE A 247 18.89 1.51 -15.37
N ALA A 248 17.91 2.36 -15.07
CA ALA A 248 17.19 3.15 -16.08
C ALA A 248 18.07 4.11 -16.94
N PRO A 249 19.20 4.66 -16.44
CA PRO A 249 20.09 5.50 -17.25
C PRO A 249 20.91 4.73 -18.29
N LEU A 250 21.01 3.40 -18.19
CA LEU A 250 21.77 2.58 -19.13
C LEU A 250 20.97 2.30 -20.40
N THR A 251 21.67 2.13 -21.52
CA THR A 251 21.05 1.67 -22.76
C THR A 251 20.82 0.15 -22.75
N GLU A 252 19.89 -0.33 -23.57
CA GLU A 252 19.60 -1.77 -23.67
C GLU A 252 20.85 -2.59 -24.05
N ALA A 253 21.68 -2.08 -24.96
CA ALA A 253 22.93 -2.73 -25.34
C ALA A 253 23.92 -2.87 -24.17
N GLN A 254 24.03 -1.85 -23.31
CA GLN A 254 24.86 -1.90 -22.11
C GLN A 254 24.31 -2.90 -21.09
N LEU A 255 22.98 -2.98 -20.94
CA LEU A 255 22.35 -3.96 -20.06
C LEU A 255 22.63 -5.39 -20.52
N GLU A 256 22.53 -5.66 -21.82
CA GLU A 256 22.87 -6.97 -22.37
C GLU A 256 24.35 -7.32 -22.21
N GLU A 257 25.25 -6.38 -22.43
CA GLU A 257 26.69 -6.58 -22.22
C GLU A 257 27.00 -6.89 -20.75
N GLY A 258 26.41 -6.14 -19.81
CA GLY A 258 26.59 -6.38 -18.38
C GLY A 258 26.01 -7.70 -17.87
N LEU A 259 24.95 -8.20 -18.52
CA LEU A 259 24.42 -9.53 -18.21
C LEU A 259 25.35 -10.65 -18.68
N ARG A 260 26.19 -10.40 -19.70
CA ARG A 260 27.21 -11.34 -20.17
C ARG A 260 28.48 -11.27 -19.32
N ASP A 261 28.90 -10.07 -18.92
CA ASP A 261 30.08 -9.85 -18.09
C ASP A 261 29.71 -9.27 -16.70
N PRO A 262 29.74 -10.10 -15.64
CA PRO A 262 29.39 -9.65 -14.29
C PRO A 262 30.34 -8.59 -13.72
N GLY A 263 31.56 -8.47 -14.27
CA GLY A 263 32.53 -7.47 -13.85
C GLY A 263 32.04 -6.04 -14.09
N LEU A 264 31.24 -5.81 -15.14
CA LEU A 264 30.72 -4.48 -15.50
C LEU A 264 29.70 -3.97 -14.49
N PHE A 265 28.74 -4.80 -14.10
CA PHE A 265 27.75 -4.41 -13.09
C PHE A 265 28.36 -4.25 -11.71
N HIS A 266 29.34 -5.07 -11.34
CA HIS A 266 30.05 -4.90 -10.09
C HIS A 266 30.86 -3.59 -10.07
N ALA A 267 31.59 -3.28 -11.16
CA ALA A 267 32.30 -2.03 -11.30
C ALA A 267 31.35 -0.82 -11.25
N LEU A 268 30.19 -0.90 -11.89
CA LEU A 268 29.15 0.13 -11.83
C LEU A 268 28.63 0.33 -10.41
N TRP A 269 28.37 -0.76 -9.70
CA TRP A 269 27.93 -0.73 -8.30
C TRP A 269 28.97 -0.05 -7.40
N GLN A 270 30.26 -0.42 -7.54
CA GLN A 270 31.36 0.19 -6.78
C GLN A 270 31.54 1.67 -7.13
N ALA A 271 31.53 2.01 -8.42
CA ALA A 271 31.73 3.38 -8.89
C ALA A 271 30.61 4.34 -8.45
N SER A 272 29.38 3.85 -8.34
CA SER A 272 28.19 4.63 -7.95
C SER A 272 27.85 4.58 -6.46
N HIS A 273 28.53 3.77 -5.64
CA HIS A 273 28.19 3.57 -4.23
C HIS A 273 28.26 4.88 -3.41
N PRO A 274 27.37 5.14 -2.45
CA PRO A 274 27.50 6.26 -1.51
C PRO A 274 28.86 6.28 -0.81
N LYS A 275 29.43 7.45 -0.50
CA LYS A 275 30.73 7.54 0.21
C LYS A 275 30.53 7.16 1.69
N SER A 276 30.53 5.86 1.98
CA SER A 276 30.53 5.31 3.34
C SER A 276 31.95 5.07 3.83
N ALA A 277 32.13 4.91 5.15
CA ALA A 277 33.45 4.64 5.75
C ALA A 277 34.20 3.48 5.05
N TYR A 278 33.48 2.43 4.63
CA TYR A 278 34.04 1.25 3.98
C TYR A 278 34.21 1.35 2.46
N HIS A 279 33.51 2.28 1.80
CA HIS A 279 33.50 2.42 0.33
C HIS A 279 33.94 3.81 -0.15
N LYS A 280 34.69 4.54 0.69
CA LYS A 280 35.29 5.86 0.35
C LYS A 280 36.58 5.73 -0.46
N ASP A 281 37.18 4.54 -0.58
CA ASP A 281 38.45 4.30 -1.26
C ASP A 281 38.50 4.87 -2.68
N LEU A 282 39.23 5.98 -2.84
CA LEU A 282 39.31 6.70 -4.12
C LEU A 282 39.93 5.83 -5.21
N ARG A 283 40.97 5.07 -4.90
CA ARG A 283 41.72 4.27 -5.88
C ARG A 283 40.85 3.20 -6.55
N GLN A 284 40.17 2.38 -5.75
CA GLN A 284 39.32 1.29 -6.26
C GLN A 284 38.18 1.85 -7.09
N ARG A 285 37.57 2.95 -6.62
CA ARG A 285 36.46 3.61 -7.29
C ARG A 285 36.86 4.22 -8.63
N GLU A 286 38.03 4.86 -8.67
CA GLU A 286 38.57 5.44 -9.89
C GLU A 286 38.96 4.36 -10.91
N MET A 287 39.51 3.23 -10.46
CA MET A 287 39.74 2.06 -11.32
C MET A 287 38.44 1.50 -11.90
N ALA A 288 37.40 1.34 -11.08
CA ALA A 288 36.09 0.89 -11.54
C ALA A 288 35.47 1.84 -12.57
N ARG A 289 35.58 3.16 -12.35
CA ARG A 289 35.15 4.18 -13.33
C ARG A 289 35.94 4.07 -14.63
N ARG A 290 37.27 3.97 -14.58
CA ARG A 290 38.12 3.83 -15.79
C ARG A 290 37.77 2.56 -16.58
N TYR A 291 37.46 1.47 -15.89
CA TYR A 291 37.01 0.21 -16.51
C TYR A 291 35.68 0.38 -17.26
N LEU A 292 34.70 1.08 -16.67
CA LEU A 292 33.43 1.42 -17.34
C LEU A 292 33.64 2.36 -18.53
N ASN A 293 34.55 3.33 -18.41
CA ASN A 293 34.87 4.28 -19.48
C ASN A 293 35.54 3.59 -20.67
N ALA A 294 36.41 2.60 -20.42
CA ALA A 294 37.04 1.81 -21.47
C ALA A 294 36.02 1.05 -22.34
N ARG A 295 34.90 0.66 -21.74
CA ARG A 295 33.75 0.03 -22.42
C ARG A 295 32.73 1.04 -22.95
N GLY A 296 32.96 2.33 -22.74
CA GLY A 296 32.09 3.41 -23.20
C GLY A 296 30.75 3.51 -22.46
N TRP A 297 30.64 2.94 -21.24
CA TRP A 297 29.39 2.97 -20.47
C TRP A 297 29.09 4.35 -19.89
N VAL A 298 30.12 5.04 -19.42
CA VAL A 298 30.00 6.30 -18.69
C VAL A 298 30.97 7.30 -19.30
N LYS A 299 30.59 7.92 -20.42
CA LYS A 299 31.41 9.00 -20.99
C LYS A 299 31.16 10.28 -20.19
N ASP A 300 32.23 10.81 -19.61
CA ASP A 300 32.30 12.13 -18.98
C ASP A 300 31.58 12.36 -17.65
N MET A 301 30.92 11.37 -17.02
CA MET A 301 30.32 11.59 -15.69
C MET A 301 31.38 11.70 -14.60
N THR A 302 31.23 12.68 -13.72
CA THR A 302 32.01 12.78 -12.49
C THR A 302 31.57 11.70 -11.48
N PRO A 303 32.42 11.32 -10.50
CA PRO A 303 32.03 10.34 -9.47
C PRO A 303 30.79 10.75 -8.67
N GLU A 304 30.58 12.05 -8.47
CA GLU A 304 29.44 12.61 -7.75
C GLU A 304 28.17 12.57 -8.59
N GLU A 305 28.26 12.89 -9.89
CA GLU A 305 27.16 12.70 -10.84
C GLU A 305 26.77 11.22 -10.94
N MET A 306 27.73 10.29 -10.97
CA MET A 306 27.44 8.86 -10.98
C MET A 306 26.67 8.42 -9.73
N GLN A 307 26.98 8.96 -8.55
CA GLN A 307 26.21 8.65 -7.34
C GLN A 307 24.76 9.12 -7.49
N LEU A 308 24.56 10.34 -7.98
CA LEU A 308 23.22 10.92 -8.11
C LEU A 308 22.37 10.17 -9.14
N VAL A 309 22.95 9.85 -10.31
CA VAL A 309 22.26 9.21 -11.44
C VAL A 309 21.89 7.76 -11.15
N PHE A 310 22.80 7.02 -10.53
CA PHE A 310 22.61 5.60 -10.23
C PHE A 310 22.06 5.35 -8.83
N MET A 311 21.65 6.36 -8.07
CA MET A 311 21.05 6.17 -6.75
C MET A 311 19.72 5.42 -6.82
N ASN A 312 19.37 4.69 -5.76
CA ASN A 312 18.06 4.07 -5.63
C ASN A 312 16.95 5.13 -5.49
N HIS A 313 16.29 5.51 -6.58
CA HIS A 313 15.19 6.48 -6.54
C HIS A 313 13.91 5.96 -5.86
N ARG A 314 13.84 4.70 -5.42
CA ARG A 314 12.74 4.21 -4.57
C ARG A 314 12.89 4.61 -3.11
N LEU A 315 14.10 4.99 -2.68
CA LEU A 315 14.34 5.50 -1.34
C LEU A 315 13.68 6.88 -1.15
N PRO A 316 13.16 7.19 0.05
CA PRO A 316 12.68 8.53 0.37
C PRO A 316 13.78 9.59 0.22
N GLU A 317 13.38 10.83 -0.07
CA GLU A 317 14.31 11.96 -0.27
C GLU A 317 15.27 12.19 0.90
N VAL A 318 14.79 12.01 2.14
CA VAL A 318 15.59 12.20 3.35
C VAL A 318 16.73 11.19 3.42
N GLU A 319 16.45 9.90 3.22
CA GLU A 319 17.49 8.86 3.22
C GLU A 319 18.46 9.01 2.04
N ARG A 320 17.95 9.39 0.86
CA ARG A 320 18.81 9.71 -0.29
C ARG A 320 19.77 10.86 0.02
N GLY A 321 19.26 11.94 0.59
CA GLY A 321 20.09 13.06 1.03
C GLY A 321 21.11 12.65 2.09
N ARG A 322 20.72 11.78 3.03
CA ARG A 322 21.62 11.21 4.04
C ARG A 322 22.75 10.38 3.43
N GLN A 323 22.46 9.57 2.41
CA GLN A 323 23.48 8.74 1.74
C GLN A 323 24.47 9.57 0.92
N LEU A 324 24.03 10.71 0.36
CA LEU A 324 24.90 11.62 -0.37
C LEU A 324 25.75 12.52 0.54
N ASP A 325 25.31 12.75 1.78
CA ASP A 325 26.01 13.55 2.78
C ASP A 325 27.14 12.74 3.45
N GLU A 326 28.39 13.03 3.09
CA GLU A 326 29.58 12.34 3.62
C GLU A 326 29.63 12.35 5.14
N GLY A 327 29.35 13.50 5.77
CA GLY A 327 29.48 13.66 7.22
C GLY A 327 28.48 12.79 8.01
N ARG A 328 27.30 12.52 7.43
CA ARG A 328 26.29 11.65 8.05
C ARG A 328 26.56 10.15 7.87
N MET A 329 27.34 9.79 6.86
CA MET A 329 27.70 8.40 6.56
C MET A 329 28.96 7.96 7.29
N GLU A 330 29.87 8.88 7.61
CA GLU A 330 31.12 8.61 8.33
C GLU A 330 30.90 8.03 9.74
N GLY A 331 29.80 8.37 10.42
CA GLY A 331 29.48 7.84 11.76
C GLY A 331 29.00 6.38 11.79
N GLN A 332 28.77 5.74 10.64
CA GLN A 332 28.23 4.38 10.55
C GLN A 332 29.36 3.37 10.38
N VAL A 333 30.09 3.15 11.48
CA VAL A 333 31.22 2.22 11.54
C VAL A 333 30.85 1.05 12.44
N TYR A 334 31.40 -0.12 12.15
CA TYR A 334 31.35 -1.27 13.05
C TYR A 334 32.19 -0.97 14.29
N TRP A 335 31.60 -1.09 15.48
CA TRP A 335 32.31 -0.86 16.73
C TRP A 335 32.81 -2.18 17.30
N THR A 336 34.08 -2.20 17.69
CA THR A 336 34.67 -3.27 18.49
C THR A 336 34.83 -2.82 19.93
N ARG A 337 35.20 -3.74 20.82
CA ARG A 337 35.46 -3.44 22.23
C ARG A 337 36.56 -2.39 22.42
N ASP A 338 37.50 -2.30 21.48
CA ASP A 338 38.67 -1.41 21.54
C ASP A 338 38.47 -0.09 20.78
N GLY A 339 37.31 0.09 20.13
CA GLY A 339 36.96 1.31 19.38
C GLY A 339 36.29 1.03 18.03
N ALA A 340 36.02 2.10 17.27
CA ALA A 340 35.51 2.00 15.90
C ALA A 340 36.57 1.33 14.99
N GLN A 341 36.12 0.39 14.16
CA GLN A 341 36.96 -0.49 13.34
C GLN A 341 37.41 0.16 12.03
#